data_AF-A0A847QRV2-F1
#
_entry.id   AF-A0A847QRV2-F1
#
_cell.length_a   1.000
_cell.length_b   1.000
_cell.length_c   1.000
_cell.angle_alpha   90.00
_cell.angle_beta   90.00
_cell.angle_gamma   90.00
#
_symmetry.space_group_name_H-M   'P 1'
#
loop_
_entity.id
_entity.type
_entity.pdbx_description
1 polymer ?
#
loop_
_entity_poly.entity_id
_entity_poly.type
_entity_poly.pdbx_seq_one_letter_code
_entity_poly.pdbx_strand_id
1 'polypeptide(L)'
;GKPRVGILLSGGMDSRMLAGVIRELQLKGDWNGQVIAFTWGVDGSRDVKYAEQIARMFSWEWVHLKLDAEALYNNIFIAAEMGAEFAPHHLHAMPKVASYQEHGQG
;
A
#
# COMPACT_ATOMS: atom_id res chain seq x y z
N GLY A 1 -5.37 -19.80 -7.73
CA GLY A 1 -4.58 -18.79 -7.00
C GLY A 1 -5.51 -17.78 -6.36
N LYS A 2 -5.04 -16.95 -5.41
CA LYS A 2 -5.86 -15.86 -4.86
C LYS A 2 -6.26 -14.90 -6.00
N PRO A 3 -7.55 -14.54 -6.14
CA PRO A 3 -8.02 -13.71 -7.23
C PRO A 3 -7.52 -12.25 -7.10
N ARG A 4 -7.02 -11.86 -5.93
CA ARG A 4 -6.64 -10.49 -5.61
C ARG A 4 -5.44 -10.46 -4.66
N VAL A 5 -4.55 -9.50 -4.86
CA VAL A 5 -3.37 -9.25 -4.03
C VAL A 5 -3.23 -7.76 -3.71
N GLY A 6 -2.89 -7.45 -2.47
CA GLY A 6 -2.49 -6.11 -2.06
C GLY A 6 -0.97 -6.00 -2.13
N ILE A 7 -0.45 -4.89 -2.67
CA ILE A 7 0.98 -4.58 -2.66
C ILE A 7 1.23 -3.25 -1.98
N LEU A 8 2.38 -3.14 -1.33
CA LEU A 8 2.85 -1.87 -0.79
C LEU A 8 3.68 -1.19 -1.88
N LEU A 9 3.15 -0.10 -2.43
CA LEU A 9 3.73 0.60 -3.55
C LEU A 9 4.17 2.00 -3.12
N SER A 10 5.47 2.27 -3.24
CA SER A 10 6.07 3.59 -3.08
C SER A 10 6.81 4.01 -4.35
N GLY A 11 7.49 5.15 -4.31
CA GLY A 11 8.41 5.59 -5.35
C GLY A 11 9.76 4.87 -5.36
N GLY A 12 10.03 4.03 -4.35
CA GLY A 12 11.25 3.24 -4.21
C GLY A 12 11.47 2.28 -5.38
N MET A 13 12.72 1.92 -5.66
CA MET A 13 13.03 0.99 -6.76
C MET A 13 12.45 -0.41 -6.50
N ASP A 14 12.53 -0.90 -5.28
CA ASP A 14 12.15 -2.27 -4.92
C ASP A 14 10.66 -2.53 -5.15
N SER A 15 9.79 -1.63 -4.65
CA SER A 15 8.34 -1.73 -4.86
C SER A 15 7.95 -1.59 -6.33
N ARG A 16 8.69 -0.76 -7.10
CA ARG A 16 8.46 -0.61 -8.55
C ARG A 16 8.88 -1.84 -9.34
N MET A 17 9.96 -2.51 -8.94
CA MET A 17 10.38 -3.77 -9.54
C MET A 17 9.35 -4.87 -9.28
N LEU A 18 8.85 -4.99 -8.04
CA LEU A 18 7.76 -5.91 -7.71
C LEU A 18 6.51 -5.64 -8.56
N ALA A 19 6.11 -4.37 -8.68
CA ALA A 19 4.97 -3.98 -9.51
C ALA A 19 5.18 -4.37 -10.99
N GLY A 20 6.39 -4.16 -11.52
CA GLY A 20 6.75 -4.56 -12.88
C GLY A 20 6.65 -6.06 -13.10
N VAL A 21 7.13 -6.88 -12.16
CA VAL A 21 7.04 -8.35 -12.24
C VAL A 21 5.58 -8.81 -12.25
N ILE A 22 4.73 -8.28 -11.35
CA ILE A 22 3.31 -8.65 -11.33
C ILE A 22 2.62 -8.25 -12.64
N ARG A 23 2.93 -7.05 -13.15
CA ARG A 23 2.35 -6.57 -14.41
C ARG A 23 2.76 -7.46 -15.59
N GLU A 24 4.02 -7.89 -15.63
CA GLU A 24 4.52 -8.78 -16.67
C GLU A 24 3.79 -10.13 -16.66
N LEU A 25 3.51 -10.69 -15.48
CA LEU A 25 2.70 -11.91 -15.33
C LEU A 25 1.26 -11.71 -15.83
N GLN A 26 0.66 -10.54 -15.59
CA GLN A 26 -0.65 -10.18 -16.13
C GLN A 26 -0.64 -10.07 -17.66
N LEU A 27 0.40 -9.46 -18.23
CA LEU A 27 0.52 -9.29 -19.68
C LEU A 27 0.75 -10.63 -20.42
N LYS A 28 1.50 -11.55 -19.81
CA LYS A 28 1.73 -12.91 -20.34
C LYS A 28 0.54 -13.85 -20.18
N GLY A 29 -0.42 -13.50 -19.33
CA GLY A 29 -1.55 -14.36 -18.98
C GLY A 29 -1.20 -15.46 -17.96
N ASP A 30 0.03 -15.45 -17.41
CA ASP A 30 0.48 -16.38 -16.37
C ASP A 30 -0.29 -16.16 -15.05
N TRP A 31 -0.78 -14.93 -14.83
CA TRP A 31 -1.64 -14.60 -13.70
C TRP A 31 -2.62 -13.46 -14.03
N ASN A 32 -3.93 -13.71 -13.88
CA ASN A 32 -4.99 -12.76 -14.23
C ASN A 32 -5.73 -12.20 -13.01
N GLY A 33 -5.08 -12.15 -11.84
CA GLY A 33 -5.71 -11.60 -10.66
C GLY A 33 -5.67 -10.07 -10.63
N GLN A 34 -6.35 -9.51 -9.63
CA GLN A 34 -6.45 -8.07 -9.39
C GLN A 34 -5.40 -7.60 -8.39
N VAL A 35 -4.94 -6.37 -8.57
CA VAL A 35 -3.96 -5.74 -7.68
C VAL A 35 -4.56 -4.49 -7.05
N ILE A 36 -4.40 -4.37 -5.74
CA ILE A 36 -4.62 -3.14 -5.00
C ILE A 36 -3.24 -2.60 -4.57
N ALA A 37 -2.90 -1.41 -5.04
CA ALA A 37 -1.68 -0.70 -4.66
C ALA A 37 -1.95 0.20 -3.45
N PHE A 38 -1.36 -0.14 -2.30
CA PHE A 38 -1.40 0.66 -1.09
C PHE A 38 -0.18 1.57 -1.03
N THR A 39 -0.42 2.86 -0.80
CA THR A 39 0.65 3.84 -0.57
C THR A 39 0.31 4.65 0.65
N TRP A 40 1.32 4.96 1.46
CA TRP A 40 1.18 5.95 2.53
C TRP A 40 2.19 7.06 2.39
N GLY A 41 1.83 8.23 2.89
CA GLY A 41 2.69 9.41 2.83
C GLY A 41 1.88 10.69 2.79
N VAL A 42 2.61 11.80 2.80
CA VAL A 42 2.03 13.15 2.68
C VAL A 42 1.54 13.37 1.25
N ASP A 43 0.38 13.99 1.12
CA ASP A 43 -0.21 14.37 -0.17
C ASP A 43 0.80 15.10 -1.05
N GLY A 44 0.89 14.68 -2.32
CA GLY A 44 1.79 15.30 -3.30
C GLY A 44 3.28 14.99 -3.13
N SER A 45 3.67 14.21 -2.12
CA SER A 45 5.03 13.70 -2.00
C SER A 45 5.43 12.81 -3.19
N ARG A 46 6.74 12.66 -3.39
CA ARG A 46 7.30 11.90 -4.51
C ARG A 46 6.78 10.47 -4.56
N ASP A 47 6.77 9.79 -3.42
CA ASP A 47 6.35 8.39 -3.34
C ASP A 47 4.87 8.21 -3.64
N VAL A 48 4.02 9.11 -3.13
CA VAL A 48 2.58 9.13 -3.42
C VAL A 48 2.34 9.35 -4.91
N LYS A 49 2.98 10.35 -5.53
CA LYS A 49 2.82 10.65 -6.96
C LYS A 49 3.27 9.49 -7.85
N TYR A 50 4.42 8.88 -7.55
CA TYR A 50 4.93 7.77 -8.35
C TYR A 50 4.04 6.53 -8.22
N ALA A 51 3.61 6.19 -7.01
CA ALA A 51 2.74 5.05 -6.82
C ALA A 51 1.36 5.24 -7.49
N GLU A 52 0.78 6.44 -7.39
CA GLU A 52 -0.47 6.79 -8.10
C GLU A 52 -0.30 6.62 -9.62
N GLN A 53 0.76 7.18 -10.19
CA GLN A 53 1.03 7.09 -11.63
C GLN A 53 1.18 5.65 -12.10
N ILE A 54 1.89 4.81 -11.33
CA ILE A 54 2.09 3.39 -11.66
C ILE A 54 0.78 2.62 -11.57
N ALA A 55 0.01 2.80 -10.49
CA ALA A 55 -1.27 2.12 -10.34
C ALA A 55 -2.24 2.50 -11.47
N ARG A 56 -2.32 3.79 -11.82
CA ARG A 56 -3.09 4.26 -12.99
C ARG A 56 -2.59 3.64 -14.30
N MET A 57 -1.27 3.61 -14.53
CA MET A 57 -0.66 3.02 -15.73
C MET A 57 -1.00 1.53 -15.89
N PHE A 58 -1.08 0.79 -14.79
CA PHE A 58 -1.39 -0.63 -14.80
C PHE A 58 -2.88 -0.94 -14.63
N SER A 59 -3.72 0.09 -14.52
CA SER A 59 -5.16 -0.02 -14.25
C SER A 59 -5.45 -0.83 -12.98
N TRP A 60 -4.63 -0.61 -11.95
CA TRP A 60 -4.80 -1.17 -10.63
C TRP A 60 -5.60 -0.23 -9.74
N GLU A 61 -6.31 -0.79 -8.77
CA GLU A 61 -6.89 0.01 -7.71
C GLU A 61 -5.77 0.65 -6.90
N TRP A 62 -5.95 1.91 -6.51
CA TRP A 62 -4.98 2.63 -5.71
C TRP A 62 -5.62 3.16 -4.43
N VAL A 63 -5.00 2.85 -3.30
CA VAL A 63 -5.44 3.28 -1.97
C VAL A 63 -4.33 4.13 -1.35
N HIS A 64 -4.59 5.43 -1.24
CA HIS A 64 -3.70 6.35 -0.53
C HIS A 64 -4.12 6.46 0.94
N LEU A 65 -3.25 5.94 1.81
CA LEU A 65 -3.37 6.05 3.26
C LEU A 65 -2.58 7.28 3.73
N LYS A 66 -3.28 8.39 3.93
CA LYS A 66 -2.65 9.62 4.43
C LYS A 66 -1.95 9.39 5.75
N LEU A 67 -0.69 9.84 5.81
CA LEU A 67 0.12 9.83 7.03
C LEU A 67 0.06 11.24 7.65
N ASP A 68 -0.76 11.38 8.69
CA ASP A 68 -0.97 12.63 9.43
C ASP A 68 -0.56 12.49 10.90
N ALA A 69 -0.64 13.59 11.64
CA ALA A 69 -0.25 13.65 13.05
C ALA A 69 -1.07 12.70 13.92
N GLU A 70 -2.36 12.51 13.59
CA GLU A 70 -3.25 11.60 14.32
C GLU A 70 -2.83 10.14 14.11
N ALA A 71 -2.52 9.73 12.88
CA ALA A 71 -2.01 8.39 12.59
C ALA A 71 -0.70 8.11 13.34
N LEU A 72 0.23 9.07 13.35
CA LEU A 72 1.50 8.94 14.08
C LEU A 72 1.31 8.88 15.60
N TYR A 73 0.38 9.67 16.14
CA TYR A 73 0.03 9.66 17.56
C TYR A 73 -0.58 8.32 17.97
N ASN A 74 -1.53 7.80 17.19
CA ASN A 74 -2.17 6.51 17.46
C ASN A 74 -1.18 5.35 17.42
N ASN A 75 -0.17 5.41 16.54
CA ASN A 75 0.89 4.41 16.49
C ASN A 75 1.68 4.31 17.80
N ILE A 76 1.73 5.36 18.64
CA ILE A 76 2.39 5.31 19.95
C ILE A 76 1.69 4.31 20.86
N PHE A 77 0.35 4.35 20.88
CA PHE A 77 -0.46 3.46 21.70
C PHE A 77 -0.44 2.04 21.16
N ILE A 78 -0.54 1.86 19.85
CA ILE A 78 -0.45 0.53 19.21
C ILE A 78 0.90 -0.12 19.50
N ALA A 79 2.00 0.62 19.39
CA ALA A 79 3.32 0.10 19.72
C ALA A 79 3.42 -0.29 21.21
N ALA A 80 2.85 0.52 22.12
CA ALA A 80 2.82 0.21 23.54
C ALA A 80 2.00 -1.06 23.86
N GLU A 81 0.84 -1.23 23.23
CA GLU A 81 0.00 -2.44 23.36
C GLU A 81 0.71 -3.69 22.86
N MET A 82 1.56 -3.57 21.85
CA MET A 82 2.38 -4.66 21.31
C MET A 82 3.69 -4.89 22.07
N GLY A 83 3.85 -4.32 23.28
CA GLY A 83 5.03 -4.54 24.11
C GLY A 83 6.25 -3.68 23.74
N ALA A 84 6.07 -2.63 22.96
CA ALA A 84 7.11 -1.70 22.51
C ALA A 84 8.29 -2.35 21.76
N GLU A 85 8.03 -3.48 21.07
CA GLU A 85 9.03 -4.20 20.26
C GLU A 85 9.56 -3.38 19.07
N PHE A 86 8.80 -2.39 18.62
CA PHE A 86 9.15 -1.51 17.51
C PHE A 86 8.79 -0.06 17.82
N ALA A 87 9.47 0.87 17.17
CA ALA A 87 9.17 2.29 17.30
C ALA A 87 7.84 2.63 16.60
N PRO A 88 6.98 3.48 17.19
CA PRO A 88 5.69 3.89 16.61
C PRO A 88 5.78 4.37 15.15
N HIS A 89 6.85 5.06 14.78
CA HIS A 89 7.00 5.58 13.43
C HIS A 89 7.23 4.47 12.38
N HIS A 90 7.69 3.28 12.77
CA HIS A 90 7.83 2.13 11.88
C HIS A 90 6.47 1.55 11.44
N LEU A 91 5.40 1.80 12.20
CA LEU A 91 4.06 1.34 11.83
C LEU A 91 3.51 2.08 10.61
N HIS A 92 3.95 3.31 10.35
CA HIS A 92 3.44 4.13 9.25
C HIS A 92 1.90 4.07 9.16
N ALA A 93 1.35 3.53 8.06
CA ALA A 93 -0.08 3.28 7.88
C ALA A 93 -0.46 1.78 7.92
N MET A 94 0.44 0.91 8.39
CA MET A 94 0.23 -0.54 8.45
C MET A 94 -1.03 -0.95 9.22
N PRO A 95 -1.44 -0.29 10.32
CA PRO A 95 -2.73 -0.60 10.95
C PRO A 95 -3.91 -0.46 9.99
N LYS A 96 -3.92 0.59 9.15
CA LYS A 96 -4.97 0.82 8.14
C LYS A 96 -4.89 -0.18 6.99
N VAL A 97 -3.69 -0.63 6.60
CA VAL A 97 -3.52 -1.72 5.63
C VAL A 97 -4.09 -3.03 6.18
N ALA A 98 -3.78 -3.36 7.44
CA ALA A 98 -4.22 -4.60 8.08
C ALA A 98 -5.75 -4.64 8.27
N SER A 99 -6.37 -3.50 8.57
CA SER A 99 -7.82 -3.39 8.73
C SER A 99 -8.56 -3.03 7.44
N TYR A 100 -7.87 -3.00 6.29
CA TYR A 100 -8.50 -2.57 5.04
C TYR A 100 -9.62 -3.56 4.66
N GLN A 101 -10.84 -3.04 4.59
CA GLN A 101 -12.01 -3.71 4.06
C GLN A 101 -12.43 -2.94 2.80
N GLU A 102 -12.73 -3.66 1.72
CA GLU A 102 -13.32 -3.03 0.56
C GLU A 102 -14.69 -2.47 0.93
N HIS A 103 -14.92 -1.21 0.55
CA HIS A 103 -16.29 -0.73 0.49
C HIS A 103 -16.92 -1.41 -0.72
N GLY A 104 -17.77 -2.41 -0.47
CA GLY A 104 -18.50 -3.09 -1.53
C GLY A 104 -19.21 -2.06 -2.40
N GLN A 105 -18.82 -1.97 -3.67
CA GLN A 105 -19.72 -1.44 -4.68
C GLN A 105 -20.83 -2.48 -4.81
N GLY A 106 -21.97 -2.19 -4.19
CA GLY A 106 -23.24 -2.83 -4.52
C GLY A 106 -23.68 -2.48 -5.93
#